data_AF-A0AAW2M6L5-F1
#
_entry.id   AF-A0AAW2M6L5-F1
#
_cell.length_a   1.000
_cell.length_b   1.000
_cell.length_c   1.000
_cell.angle_alpha   90.00
_cell.angle_beta   90.00
_cell.angle_gamma   90.00
#
_symmetry.space_group_name_H-M   'P 1'
#
loop_
_entity.id
_entity.type
_entity.pdbx_description
1 polymer ?
#
loop_
_entity_poly.entity_id
_entity_poly.type
_entity_poly.pdbx_seq_one_letter_code
_entity_poly.pdbx_strand_id
1 'polypeptide(L)'
;MENIESLCLVSSPPIEDRKIQDILISPGPGTPQDSGVSLQTVLELGPIVPLFGVCMGLQCIGEAFGGKVVRSPYGVVHGKSSLVYYNEGGEDGLFAGLSNPFTAGRYHSLVIEKESFPSDVLEITAWTEDGLIMAARHKVYRYLQGVQFHPESIITDEGKTIVHNFIKLIERKEAESKK
;
A
#
# COMPACT_ATOMS: atom_id res chain seq x y z
N MET A 1 14.01 17.64 -14.80
CA MET A 1 12.90 18.05 -13.91
C MET A 1 11.66 17.38 -14.48
N GLU A 2 11.44 16.13 -14.12
CA GLU A 2 10.30 15.36 -14.62
C GLU A 2 9.08 15.69 -13.78
N ASN A 3 8.05 16.17 -14.47
CA ASN A 3 6.74 16.50 -13.91
C ASN A 3 6.06 15.22 -13.43
N ILE A 4 5.78 15.15 -12.13
CA ILE A 4 4.89 14.16 -11.52
C ILE A 4 3.45 14.63 -11.82
N GLU A 5 2.96 14.37 -13.03
CA GLU A 5 1.55 14.57 -13.42
C GLU A 5 0.89 13.22 -13.76
N SER A 6 0.78 12.33 -12.78
CA SER A 6 -0.33 11.37 -12.67
C SER A 6 -0.39 10.91 -11.22
N LEU A 7 -1.21 11.58 -10.42
CA LEU A 7 -1.57 11.15 -9.07
C LEU A 7 -3.08 11.37 -8.95
N CYS A 8 -3.88 10.36 -9.28
CA CYS A 8 -5.31 10.42 -9.01
C CYS A 8 -5.54 10.18 -7.51
N LEU A 9 -5.56 11.28 -6.75
CA LEU A 9 -6.15 11.30 -5.42
C LEU A 9 -7.65 11.03 -5.58
N VAL A 10 -8.13 9.85 -5.15
CA VAL A 10 -9.58 9.61 -5.06
C VAL A 10 -10.11 10.34 -3.83
N SER A 11 -10.21 11.66 -3.94
CA SER A 11 -11.11 12.50 -3.15
C SER A 11 -12.12 13.08 -4.13
N SER A 12 -13.39 12.69 -4.00
CA SER A 12 -14.56 13.12 -4.79
C SER A 12 -14.39 14.49 -5.49
N PRO A 13 -14.50 14.57 -6.84
CA PRO A 13 -15.75 14.38 -7.62
C PRO A 13 -15.60 13.35 -8.78
N PRO A 14 -16.59 13.13 -9.70
CA PRO A 14 -16.55 12.03 -10.66
C PRO A 14 -15.41 12.17 -11.68
N ILE A 15 -14.78 11.04 -12.00
CA ILE A 15 -13.72 10.92 -13.01
C ILE A 15 -14.42 10.81 -14.38
N GLU A 16 -14.79 11.94 -14.98
CA GLU A 16 -15.27 11.98 -16.36
C GLU A 16 -14.08 12.25 -17.33
N ASP A 17 -13.93 11.34 -18.30
CA ASP A 17 -13.11 11.45 -19.52
C ASP A 17 -11.57 11.36 -19.45
N ARG A 18 -10.98 10.88 -18.35
CA ARG A 18 -9.54 10.51 -18.32
C ARG A 18 -9.33 9.02 -18.08
N LYS A 19 -8.51 8.38 -18.92
CA LYS A 19 -8.05 7.00 -18.72
C LYS A 19 -7.19 6.95 -17.46
N ILE A 20 -7.69 6.33 -16.39
CA ILE A 20 -6.94 6.11 -15.14
C ILE A 20 -5.79 5.15 -15.44
N GLN A 21 -4.55 5.58 -15.18
CA GLN A 21 -3.35 4.78 -15.41
C GLN A 21 -2.94 4.01 -14.15
N ASP A 22 -3.14 4.62 -12.99
CA ASP A 22 -2.76 4.12 -11.68
C ASP A 22 -3.60 4.77 -10.57
N ILE A 23 -3.68 4.11 -9.41
CA ILE A 23 -4.43 4.58 -8.25
C ILE A 23 -3.52 4.63 -7.04
N LEU A 24 -3.48 5.77 -6.36
CA LEU A 24 -2.89 5.91 -5.03
C LEU A 24 -4.00 6.18 -4.02
N ILE A 25 -4.19 5.26 -3.08
CA ILE A 25 -5.04 5.50 -1.90
C ILE A 25 -4.13 5.99 -0.79
N SER A 26 -4.12 7.30 -0.56
CA SER A 26 -3.32 7.96 0.46
C SER A 26 -4.15 8.23 1.74
N PRO A 27 -3.51 8.61 2.86
CA PRO A 27 -4.19 8.75 4.14
C PRO A 27 -5.14 9.95 4.18
N GLY A 28 -6.34 9.73 4.71
CA GLY A 28 -7.27 10.77 5.18
C GLY A 28 -7.57 10.61 6.67
N PRO A 29 -8.17 11.62 7.34
CA PRO A 29 -8.65 11.44 8.70
C PRO A 29 -9.78 10.40 8.74
N GLY A 30 -9.78 9.52 9.75
CA GLY A 30 -10.89 8.57 9.98
C GLY A 30 -10.48 7.11 9.91
N THR A 31 -11.46 6.23 9.70
CA THR A 31 -11.30 4.78 9.57
C THR A 31 -11.60 4.31 8.14
N PRO A 32 -11.14 3.13 7.72
CA PRO A 32 -11.50 2.57 6.41
C PRO A 32 -13.01 2.45 6.19
N GLN A 33 -13.78 2.19 7.26
CA GLN A 33 -15.25 2.14 7.22
C GLN A 33 -15.86 3.49 6.80
N ASP A 34 -15.25 4.59 7.22
CA ASP A 34 -15.65 5.94 6.84
C ASP A 34 -15.26 6.27 5.38
N SER A 35 -14.38 5.46 4.80
CA SER A 35 -13.79 5.64 3.47
C SER A 35 -14.44 4.75 2.42
N GLY A 36 -15.77 4.57 2.47
CA GLY A 36 -16.50 3.61 1.63
C GLY A 36 -16.16 3.63 0.12
N VAL A 37 -15.83 4.81 -0.43
CA VAL A 37 -15.34 4.96 -1.82
C VAL A 37 -14.03 4.20 -2.06
N SER A 38 -13.12 4.20 -1.08
CA SER A 38 -11.83 3.51 -1.16
C SER A 38 -11.97 1.99 -1.15
N LEU A 39 -12.92 1.42 -0.37
CA LEU A 39 -13.16 -0.03 -0.38
C LEU A 39 -13.69 -0.50 -1.74
N GLN A 40 -14.67 0.22 -2.29
CA GLN A 40 -15.21 -0.08 -3.62
C GLN A 40 -14.13 0.08 -4.70
N THR A 41 -13.30 1.12 -4.60
CA THR A 41 -12.16 1.33 -5.50
C THR A 41 -11.19 0.15 -5.51
N VAL A 42 -10.84 -0.40 -4.33
CA VAL A 42 -9.97 -1.57 -4.24
C VAL A 42 -10.58 -2.77 -4.97
N LEU A 43 -11.87 -3.05 -4.75
CA LEU A 43 -12.55 -4.22 -5.30
C LEU A 43 -12.76 -4.12 -6.81
N GLU A 44 -13.20 -2.96 -7.29
CA GLU A 44 -13.58 -2.78 -8.69
C GLU A 44 -12.39 -2.45 -9.58
N LEU A 45 -11.47 -1.61 -9.11
CA LEU A 45 -10.38 -1.08 -9.93
C LEU A 45 -9.03 -1.76 -9.66
N GLY A 46 -8.78 -2.26 -8.44
CA GLY A 46 -7.54 -2.97 -8.10
C GLY A 46 -7.19 -4.17 -9.01
N PRO A 47 -8.16 -4.94 -9.52
CA PRO A 47 -7.91 -5.97 -10.54
C PRO A 47 -7.50 -5.43 -11.92
N ILE A 48 -7.87 -4.19 -12.24
CA ILE A 48 -7.80 -3.61 -13.58
C ILE A 48 -6.56 -2.73 -13.73
N VAL A 49 -6.39 -1.79 -12.80
CA VAL A 49 -5.30 -0.80 -12.81
C VAL A 49 -4.36 -1.01 -11.62
N PRO A 50 -3.06 -0.70 -11.75
CA PRO A 50 -2.15 -0.68 -10.61
C PRO A 50 -2.70 0.17 -9.48
N LEU A 51 -2.65 -0.36 -8.25
CA LEU A 51 -3.16 0.31 -7.07
C LEU A 51 -2.14 0.20 -5.95
N PHE A 52 -1.72 1.36 -5.43
CA PHE A 52 -0.87 1.47 -4.26
C PHE A 52 -1.66 2.05 -3.09
N GLY A 53 -1.75 1.31 -1.99
CA GLY A 53 -2.35 1.77 -0.75
C GLY A 53 -1.29 2.22 0.25
N VAL A 54 -1.37 3.45 0.76
CA VAL A 54 -0.47 3.97 1.80
C VAL A 54 -1.29 4.19 3.07
N CYS A 55 -0.79 3.70 4.21
CA CYS A 55 -1.43 3.86 5.51
C CYS A 55 -2.86 3.32 5.52
N MET A 56 -3.86 4.19 5.44
CA MET A 56 -5.28 3.84 5.34
C MET A 56 -5.55 3.07 4.05
N GLY A 57 -4.79 3.31 2.98
CA GLY A 57 -4.92 2.54 1.75
C GLY A 57 -4.64 1.06 1.93
N LEU A 58 -3.61 0.68 2.70
CA LEU A 58 -3.37 -0.73 3.03
C LEU A 58 -4.52 -1.30 3.88
N GLN A 59 -5.03 -0.51 4.83
CA GLN A 59 -6.15 -0.94 5.67
C GLN A 59 -7.41 -1.19 4.84
N CYS A 60 -7.72 -0.31 3.88
CA CYS A 60 -8.78 -0.50 2.89
C CYS A 60 -8.56 -1.77 2.06
N ILE A 61 -7.32 -2.06 1.65
CA ILE A 61 -7.01 -3.31 0.94
C ILE A 61 -7.33 -4.52 1.83
N GLY A 62 -6.83 -4.53 3.07
CA GLY A 62 -7.09 -5.62 4.01
C GLY A 62 -8.59 -5.85 4.23
N GLU A 63 -9.33 -4.77 4.47
CA GLU A 63 -10.76 -4.83 4.77
C GLU A 63 -11.63 -5.19 3.57
N ALA A 64 -11.32 -4.67 2.37
CA ALA A 64 -12.00 -5.03 1.13
C ALA A 64 -12.00 -6.55 0.89
N PHE A 65 -10.94 -7.23 1.32
CA PHE A 65 -10.80 -8.68 1.18
C PHE A 65 -11.18 -9.47 2.45
N GLY A 66 -11.83 -8.84 3.43
CA GLY A 66 -12.40 -9.51 4.60
C GLY A 66 -11.53 -9.50 5.86
N GLY A 67 -10.38 -8.83 5.83
CA GLY A 67 -9.58 -8.55 7.03
C GLY A 67 -10.26 -7.55 7.96
N LYS A 68 -9.93 -7.60 9.25
CA LYS A 68 -10.37 -6.60 10.24
C LYS A 68 -9.29 -5.57 10.48
N VAL A 69 -9.71 -4.32 10.61
CA VAL A 69 -8.84 -3.22 11.00
C VAL A 69 -9.10 -2.90 12.47
N VAL A 70 -8.09 -3.07 13.30
CA VAL A 70 -8.17 -2.96 14.76
C VAL A 70 -7.19 -1.92 15.27
N ARG A 71 -7.37 -1.47 16.52
CA ARG A 71 -6.35 -0.65 17.18
C ARG A 71 -5.06 -1.44 17.33
N SER A 72 -3.95 -0.77 17.05
CA SER A 72 -2.60 -1.32 17.25
C SER A 72 -2.48 -1.87 18.68
N PRO A 73 -2.10 -3.15 18.87
CA PRO A 73 -1.98 -3.76 20.20
C PRO A 73 -0.88 -3.10 21.06
N TYR A 74 0.03 -2.36 20.42
CA TYR A 74 1.12 -1.62 21.06
C TYR A 74 0.78 -0.13 21.30
N GLY A 75 -0.48 0.25 21.13
CA GLY A 75 -0.94 1.63 21.25
C GLY A 75 -0.57 2.50 20.04
N VAL A 76 -0.82 3.80 20.19
CA VAL A 76 -0.52 4.81 19.17
C VAL A 76 0.98 5.09 19.15
N VAL A 77 1.61 4.82 18.01
CA VAL A 77 3.02 5.12 17.78
C VAL A 77 3.09 6.30 16.81
N HIS A 78 3.40 7.49 17.31
CA HIS A 78 3.60 8.70 16.49
C HIS A 78 5.07 9.06 16.43
N GLY A 79 5.61 9.16 15.21
CA GLY A 79 6.95 9.71 14.97
C GLY A 79 8.09 8.85 15.50
N LYS A 80 7.86 7.54 15.67
CA LYS A 80 8.95 6.58 15.95
C LYS A 80 9.29 5.81 14.69
N SER A 81 10.59 5.59 14.48
CA SER A 81 11.08 4.65 13.50
C SER A 81 10.87 3.21 13.98
N SER A 82 10.71 2.29 13.05
CA SER A 82 10.72 0.85 13.31
C SER A 82 11.47 0.14 12.21
N LEU A 83 12.14 -0.94 12.58
CA LEU A 83 12.75 -1.86 11.63
C LEU A 83 11.63 -2.66 10.96
N VAL A 84 11.59 -2.60 9.64
CA VAL A 84 10.65 -3.33 8.80
C VAL A 84 11.43 -4.38 8.03
N TYR A 85 11.08 -5.63 8.30
CA TYR A 85 11.53 -6.79 7.54
C TYR A 85 10.60 -6.98 6.36
N TYR A 86 11.14 -7.48 5.26
CA TYR A 86 10.32 -7.85 4.12
C TYR A 86 10.79 -9.16 3.53
N ASN A 87 9.88 -9.83 2.83
CA ASN A 87 10.18 -11.01 2.05
C ASN A 87 9.44 -10.91 0.72
N GLU A 88 10.07 -10.20 -0.19
CA GLU A 88 9.71 -10.20 -1.61
C GLU A 88 10.92 -10.74 -2.39
N GLY A 89 10.71 -11.79 -3.16
CA GLY A 89 11.75 -12.33 -4.04
C GLY A 89 11.90 -11.52 -5.32
N GLY A 90 13.12 -11.46 -5.85
CA GLY A 90 13.45 -10.90 -7.17
C GLY A 90 13.85 -9.42 -7.16
N GLU A 91 14.47 -8.98 -8.26
CA GLU A 91 14.93 -7.60 -8.47
C GLU A 91 13.78 -6.62 -8.78
N ASP A 92 12.54 -7.12 -8.75
CA ASP A 92 11.36 -6.51 -9.35
C ASP A 92 10.21 -6.29 -8.34
N GLY A 93 10.46 -6.53 -7.05
CA GLY A 93 9.51 -6.28 -5.97
C GLY A 93 9.38 -4.80 -5.59
N LEU A 94 8.36 -4.49 -4.78
CA LEU A 94 8.17 -3.16 -4.22
C LEU A 94 9.35 -2.75 -3.33
N PHE A 95 9.92 -3.73 -2.61
CA PHE A 95 11.09 -3.53 -1.74
C PHE A 95 12.42 -3.93 -2.39
N ALA A 96 12.47 -4.06 -3.72
CA ALA A 96 13.71 -4.39 -4.41
C ALA A 96 14.80 -3.32 -4.18
N GLY A 97 16.00 -3.77 -3.82
CA GLY A 97 17.15 -2.90 -3.59
C GLY A 97 17.16 -2.17 -2.23
N LEU A 98 16.21 -2.46 -1.34
CA LEU A 98 16.21 -1.90 0.02
C LEU A 98 17.08 -2.71 0.99
N SER A 99 17.45 -2.09 2.12
CA SER A 99 18.02 -2.80 3.27
C SER A 99 16.98 -3.75 3.89
N ASN A 100 17.40 -4.92 4.40
CA ASN A 100 16.49 -5.85 5.10
C ASN A 100 17.05 -6.22 6.49
N PRO A 101 16.52 -5.65 7.58
CA PRO A 101 15.40 -4.70 7.62
C PRO A 101 15.77 -3.28 7.16
N PHE A 102 14.78 -2.49 6.76
CA PHE A 102 14.90 -1.04 6.52
C PHE A 102 14.16 -0.25 7.61
N THR A 103 14.45 1.04 7.69
CA THR A 103 13.82 1.96 8.64
C THR A 103 12.57 2.60 8.03
N ALA A 104 11.43 2.49 8.71
CA ALA A 104 10.18 3.16 8.32
C ALA A 104 9.54 3.92 9.49
N GLY A 105 8.90 5.06 9.17
CA GLY A 105 8.14 5.84 10.15
C GLY A 105 6.78 5.25 10.47
N ARG A 106 6.46 5.10 11.77
CA ARG A 106 5.13 4.71 12.26
C ARG A 106 4.33 5.93 12.71
N TYR A 107 3.09 6.00 12.23
CA TYR A 107 2.15 7.08 12.53
C TYR A 107 0.72 6.58 12.79
N HIS A 108 0.53 5.27 12.95
CA HIS A 108 -0.77 4.61 12.80
C HIS A 108 -1.33 4.14 14.12
N SER A 109 -2.60 4.47 14.37
CA SER A 109 -3.40 3.98 15.49
C SER A 109 -4.12 2.67 15.16
N LEU A 110 -4.31 2.39 13.86
CA LEU A 110 -5.01 1.23 13.33
C LEU A 110 -4.09 0.37 12.47
N VAL A 111 -4.30 -0.94 12.51
CA VAL A 111 -3.56 -1.95 11.74
C VAL A 111 -4.50 -3.06 11.29
N ILE A 112 -4.12 -3.83 10.28
CA ILE A 112 -4.82 -5.07 9.94
C ILE A 112 -4.54 -6.12 11.03
N GLU A 113 -5.58 -6.73 11.57
CA GLU A 113 -5.49 -7.81 12.56
C GLU A 113 -4.95 -9.08 11.90
N LYS A 114 -3.86 -9.63 12.45
CA LYS A 114 -3.16 -10.79 11.90
C LYS A 114 -4.03 -12.04 11.85
N GLU A 115 -4.86 -12.25 12.86
CA GLU A 115 -5.75 -13.40 13.03
C GLU A 115 -6.87 -13.42 11.98
N SER A 116 -7.30 -12.24 11.52
CA SER A 116 -8.31 -12.08 10.49
C SER A 116 -7.73 -11.83 9.10
N PHE A 117 -6.40 -11.83 8.95
CA PHE A 117 -5.77 -11.48 7.69
C PHE A 117 -6.22 -12.43 6.57
N PRO A 118 -6.73 -11.93 5.43
CA PRO A 118 -7.34 -12.74 4.38
C PRO A 118 -6.24 -13.41 3.52
N SER A 119 -5.60 -14.41 4.13
CA SER A 119 -4.42 -15.08 3.59
C SER A 119 -4.69 -15.96 2.37
N ASP A 120 -5.96 -16.20 2.02
CA ASP A 120 -6.37 -16.88 0.79
C ASP A 120 -6.17 -15.99 -0.45
N VAL A 121 -6.34 -14.67 -0.31
CA VAL A 121 -6.26 -13.70 -1.42
C VAL A 121 -5.10 -12.71 -1.31
N LEU A 122 -4.68 -12.36 -0.09
CA LEU A 122 -3.53 -11.47 0.16
C LEU A 122 -2.32 -12.25 0.69
N GLU A 123 -1.13 -11.74 0.40
CA GLU A 123 0.13 -12.16 1.01
C GLU A 123 0.76 -10.99 1.78
N ILE A 124 1.29 -11.26 2.98
CA ILE A 124 2.06 -10.29 3.76
C ILE A 124 3.45 -10.20 3.14
N THR A 125 3.87 -9.00 2.76
CA THR A 125 5.16 -8.77 2.10
C THR A 125 6.16 -8.06 3.01
N ALA A 126 5.71 -7.35 4.04
CA ALA A 126 6.56 -6.75 5.05
C ALA A 126 5.92 -6.75 6.45
N TRP A 127 6.76 -6.82 7.49
CA TRP A 127 6.35 -6.85 8.89
C TRP A 127 7.42 -6.25 9.82
N THR A 128 7.02 -5.84 11.02
CA THR A 128 7.94 -5.49 12.11
C THR A 128 8.31 -6.72 12.95
N GLU A 129 9.36 -6.63 13.78
CA GLU A 129 9.80 -7.72 14.67
C GLU A 129 8.68 -8.27 15.58
N ASP A 130 7.78 -7.39 16.04
CA ASP A 130 6.61 -7.73 16.84
C ASP A 130 5.44 -8.30 16.02
N GLY A 131 5.62 -8.48 14.71
CA GLY A 131 4.69 -9.17 13.83
C GLY A 131 3.55 -8.31 13.28
N LEU A 132 3.61 -6.98 13.38
CA LEU A 132 2.65 -6.10 12.72
C LEU A 132 2.82 -6.19 11.20
N ILE A 133 1.70 -6.23 10.49
CA ILE A 133 1.68 -6.19 9.03
C ILE A 133 2.05 -4.79 8.57
N MET A 134 3.16 -4.68 7.85
CA MET A 134 3.69 -3.42 7.33
C MET A 134 3.52 -3.29 5.82
N ALA A 135 3.27 -4.39 5.11
CA ALA A 135 2.86 -4.38 3.72
C ALA A 135 2.14 -5.67 3.34
N ALA A 136 1.26 -5.56 2.36
CA ALA A 136 0.61 -6.71 1.75
C ALA A 136 0.38 -6.49 0.25
N ARG A 137 0.25 -7.59 -0.47
CA ARG A 137 -0.02 -7.64 -1.91
C ARG A 137 -1.08 -8.66 -2.24
N HIS A 138 -1.88 -8.41 -3.26
CA HIS A 138 -2.81 -9.40 -3.76
C HIS A 138 -2.10 -10.52 -4.52
N LYS A 139 -2.44 -11.78 -4.23
CA LYS A 139 -1.75 -12.96 -4.77
C LYS A 139 -1.89 -13.11 -6.29
N VAL A 140 -3.07 -12.80 -6.82
CA VAL A 140 -3.35 -12.81 -8.28
C VAL A 140 -3.03 -11.45 -8.92
N TYR A 141 -3.68 -10.37 -8.49
CA TYR A 141 -3.44 -9.02 -8.98
C TYR A 141 -2.18 -8.38 -8.37
N ARG A 142 -0.99 -8.76 -8.86
CA ARG A 142 0.30 -8.35 -8.27
C ARG A 142 0.53 -6.84 -8.19
N TYR A 143 -0.17 -6.05 -9.00
CA TYR A 143 -0.10 -4.59 -9.00
C TYR A 143 -1.01 -3.92 -7.96
N LEU A 144 -1.79 -4.70 -7.21
CA LEU A 144 -2.60 -4.28 -6.07
C LEU A 144 -1.84 -4.60 -4.79
N GLN A 145 -1.26 -3.57 -4.18
CA GLN A 145 -0.42 -3.71 -2.99
C GLN A 145 -0.44 -2.45 -2.14
N GLY A 146 0.01 -2.55 -0.89
CA GLY A 146 0.06 -1.40 -0.01
C GLY A 146 1.04 -1.55 1.13
N VAL A 147 1.34 -0.42 1.75
CA VAL A 147 2.25 -0.27 2.90
C VAL A 147 1.52 0.42 4.05
N GLN A 148 1.81 -0.01 5.28
CA GLN A 148 1.23 0.59 6.48
C GLN A 148 1.87 1.93 6.78
N PHE A 149 3.16 2.08 6.46
CA PHE A 149 3.96 3.28 6.71
C PHE A 149 3.87 4.30 5.57
N HIS A 150 4.44 5.49 5.80
CA HIS A 150 4.45 6.59 4.84
C HIS A 150 5.80 6.62 4.10
N PRO A 151 5.90 6.15 2.85
CA PRO A 151 7.13 6.22 2.07
C PRO A 151 7.54 7.66 1.73
N GLU A 152 6.62 8.61 1.79
CA GLU A 152 6.88 10.04 1.61
C GLU A 152 7.48 10.72 2.86
N SER A 153 7.42 10.07 4.02
CA SER A 153 7.92 10.65 5.27
C SER A 153 9.45 10.72 5.29
N ILE A 154 9.98 11.80 5.86
CA ILE A 154 11.43 11.97 6.12
C ILE A 154 12.00 10.89 7.06
N ILE A 155 11.16 10.20 7.83
CA ILE A 155 11.58 9.11 8.73
C ILE A 155 11.80 7.79 7.95
N THR A 156 11.25 7.67 6.74
CA THR A 156 11.40 6.49 5.90
C THR A 156 12.55 6.73 4.92
N ASP A 157 13.77 6.40 5.32
CA ASP A 157 15.02 6.72 4.61
C ASP A 157 15.01 6.27 3.14
N GLU A 158 14.47 5.07 2.88
CA GLU A 158 14.46 4.45 1.56
C GLU A 158 13.10 4.59 0.82
N GLY A 159 12.22 5.48 1.31
CA GLY A 159 10.85 5.60 0.82
C GLY A 159 10.74 6.05 -0.65
N LYS A 160 11.69 6.86 -1.13
CA LYS A 160 11.77 7.22 -2.57
C LYS A 160 12.00 6.00 -3.46
N THR A 161 12.81 5.05 -3.01
CA THR A 161 13.08 3.80 -3.75
C THR A 161 11.81 2.96 -3.86
N ILE A 162 11.01 2.88 -2.79
CA ILE A 162 9.72 2.18 -2.78
C ILE A 162 8.77 2.76 -3.84
N VAL A 163 8.62 4.08 -3.87
CA VAL A 163 7.75 4.77 -4.86
C VAL A 163 8.28 4.52 -6.28
N HIS A 164 9.59 4.61 -6.49
CA HIS A 164 10.20 4.34 -7.79
C HIS A 164 9.99 2.90 -8.25
N ASN A 165 10.08 1.91 -7.35
CA ASN A 165 9.81 0.51 -7.65
C ASN A 165 8.34 0.30 -8.04
N PHE A 166 7.40 0.99 -7.37
CA PHE A 166 5.99 0.94 -7.76
C PHE A 166 5.76 1.51 -9.17
N ILE A 167 6.42 2.62 -9.53
CA ILE A 167 6.34 3.19 -10.88
C ILE A 167 6.86 2.19 -11.93
N LYS A 168 7.99 1.53 -11.68
CA LYS A 168 8.51 0.48 -12.57
C LYS A 168 7.53 -0.67 -12.75
N LEU A 169 6.78 -1.02 -11.70
CA LEU A 169 5.73 -2.05 -11.80
C LEU A 169 4.59 -1.60 -12.73
N ILE A 170 4.16 -0.33 -12.64
CA ILE A 170 3.17 0.25 -13.57
C ILE A 170 3.65 0.12 -15.02
N GLU A 171 4.86 0.61 -15.31
CA GLU A 171 5.44 0.59 -16.66
C GLU A 171 5.50 -0.83 -17.25
N ARG A 172 5.82 -1.82 -16.42
CA ARG A 172 5.84 -3.24 -16.82
C ARG A 172 4.45 -3.77 -17.16
N LYS A 173 3.43 -3.49 -16.33
CA LYS A 173 2.04 -3.87 -16.62
C LYS A 173 1.58 -3.29 -17.96
N GLU A 174 1.93 -2.03 -18.22
CA GLU A 174 1.59 -1.39 -19.49
C GLU A 174 2.30 -2.04 -20.68
N ALA A 175 3.57 -2.40 -20.53
CA ALA A 175 4.33 -3.09 -21.56
C ALA A 175 3.79 -4.50 -21.84
N GLU A 176 3.31 -5.21 -20.81
CA GLU A 176 2.64 -6.51 -20.94
C GLU A 176 1.28 -6.40 -21.63
N SER A 177 0.52 -5.33 -21.36
CA SER A 177 -0.82 -5.11 -21.95
C SER A 177 -0.78 -4.68 -23.41
N LYS A 178 0.39 -4.31 -23.94
CA LYS A 178 0.62 -3.89 -25.35
C LYS A 178 1.15 -5.03 -26.23
N LYS A 179 1.46 -6.20 -25.65
CA LYS A 179 1.89 -7.41 -26.38
C LYS A 179 0.69 -8.27 -26.74
#